data_AF-J9GEN6-F1
#
_entry.id   AF-J9GEN6-F1
#
_cell.length_a   1.000
_cell.length_b   1.000
_cell.length_c   1.000
_cell.angle_alpha   90.00
_cell.angle_beta   90.00
_cell.angle_gamma   90.00
#
_symmetry.space_group_name_H-M   'P 1'
#
loop_
_entity.id
_entity.type
_entity.pdbx_description
1 polymer ?
#
loop_
_entity_poly.entity_id
_entity_poly.type
_entity_poly.pdbx_seq_one_letter_code
_entity_poly.pdbx_strand_id
1 'polypeptide(L)'
;MESKMKVVTAKEMKELDKLASEEYGVAGLLLMDQASKIVAEAVLEILPEDNQKAVVFCGKGNNGGDGFGAARWLETFGVKTKVYLLGAAKDELVGDAAAELQMLQKAGVKVETWQMMTIFF
;
A
#
# COMPACT_ATOMS: atom_id res chain seq x y z
N MET A 1 -31.70 8.06 -7.26
CA MET A 1 -31.71 8.02 -5.78
C MET A 1 -30.25 8.06 -5.37
N GLU A 2 -29.74 9.18 -4.89
CA GLU A 2 -28.38 9.24 -4.36
C GLU A 2 -28.30 8.31 -3.16
N SER A 3 -27.55 7.22 -3.27
CA SER A 3 -27.25 6.40 -2.10
C SER A 3 -26.30 7.18 -1.22
N LYS A 4 -26.77 7.61 -0.06
CA LYS A 4 -25.90 8.24 0.95
C LYS A 4 -24.77 7.28 1.30
N MET A 5 -23.52 7.72 1.14
CA MET A 5 -22.34 6.91 1.46
C MET A 5 -22.39 6.53 2.95
N LYS A 6 -22.30 5.23 3.24
CA LYS A 6 -22.24 4.71 4.60
C LYS A 6 -20.78 4.72 5.06
N VAL A 7 -20.50 5.45 6.13
CA VAL A 7 -19.18 5.43 6.78
C VAL A 7 -19.17 4.29 7.79
N VAL A 8 -18.13 3.47 7.73
CA VAL A 8 -17.95 2.30 8.62
C VAL A 8 -16.76 2.52 9.54
N THR A 9 -16.79 1.88 10.69
CA THR A 9 -15.67 1.79 11.62
C THR A 9 -14.60 0.83 11.10
N ALA A 10 -13.38 0.90 11.64
CA ALA A 10 -12.31 -0.04 11.29
C ALA A 10 -12.67 -1.50 11.56
N LYS A 11 -13.49 -1.76 12.61
CA LYS A 11 -13.98 -3.10 12.92
C LYS A 11 -14.94 -3.60 11.83
N GLU A 12 -15.92 -2.78 11.47
CA GLU A 12 -16.87 -3.10 10.40
C GLU A 12 -16.18 -3.28 9.06
N MET A 13 -15.18 -2.45 8.72
CA MET A 13 -14.40 -2.61 7.50
C MET A 13 -13.69 -3.96 7.45
N LYS A 14 -13.07 -4.39 8.56
CA LYS A 14 -12.43 -5.71 8.66
C LYS A 14 -13.43 -6.85 8.49
N GLU A 15 -14.65 -6.70 8.99
CA GLU A 15 -15.73 -7.67 8.80
C GLU A 15 -16.19 -7.72 7.33
N LEU A 16 -16.23 -6.58 6.65
CA LEU A 16 -16.55 -6.50 5.22
C LEU A 16 -15.46 -7.15 4.35
N ASP A 17 -14.19 -6.91 4.63
CA ASP A 17 -13.08 -7.56 3.92
C ASP A 17 -13.11 -9.08 4.10
N LYS A 18 -13.42 -9.54 5.32
CA LYS A 18 -13.61 -10.95 5.61
C LYS A 18 -14.77 -11.54 4.81
N LEU A 19 -15.91 -10.84 4.75
CA LEU A 19 -17.07 -11.26 3.96
C LEU A 19 -16.74 -11.33 2.46
N ALA A 20 -16.02 -10.34 1.93
CA ALA A 20 -15.56 -10.32 0.55
C ALA A 20 -14.72 -11.56 0.19
N SER A 21 -13.89 -12.01 1.13
CA SER A 21 -13.08 -13.21 0.95
C SER A 21 -13.88 -14.51 1.11
N GLU A 22 -14.62 -14.67 2.20
CA GLU A 22 -15.27 -15.94 2.55
C GLU A 22 -16.54 -16.23 1.74
N GLU A 23 -17.37 -15.21 1.50
CA GLU A 23 -18.67 -15.38 0.82
C GLU A 23 -18.58 -15.10 -0.69
N TYR A 24 -17.75 -14.12 -1.08
CA TYR A 24 -17.65 -13.68 -2.47
C TYR A 24 -16.38 -14.19 -3.17
N GLY A 25 -15.48 -14.89 -2.46
CA GLY A 25 -14.29 -15.50 -3.02
C GLY A 25 -13.24 -14.50 -3.52
N VAL A 26 -13.31 -13.24 -3.10
CA VAL A 26 -12.35 -12.21 -3.51
C VAL A 26 -11.11 -12.31 -2.63
N ALA A 27 -9.96 -12.59 -3.23
CA ALA A 27 -8.71 -12.67 -2.47
C ALA A 27 -8.35 -11.32 -1.85
N GLY A 28 -7.89 -11.32 -0.60
CA GLY A 28 -7.44 -10.11 0.11
C GLY A 28 -6.40 -9.31 -0.68
N LEU A 29 -5.46 -10.02 -1.32
CA LEU A 29 -4.48 -9.42 -2.23
C LEU A 29 -5.12 -8.60 -3.37
N LEU A 30 -6.25 -9.04 -3.95
CA LEU A 30 -6.94 -8.29 -5.01
C LEU A 30 -7.61 -7.03 -4.45
N LEU A 31 -8.15 -7.10 -3.23
CA LEU A 31 -8.70 -5.92 -2.55
C LEU A 31 -7.60 -4.90 -2.27
N MET A 32 -6.45 -5.36 -1.76
CA MET A 32 -5.27 -4.54 -1.47
C MET A 32 -4.66 -3.91 -2.73
N ASP A 33 -4.49 -4.68 -3.82
CA ASP A 33 -3.98 -4.14 -5.09
C ASP A 33 -4.93 -3.08 -5.68
N GLN A 34 -6.25 -3.31 -5.57
CA GLN A 34 -7.22 -2.32 -6.02
C GLN A 34 -7.18 -1.05 -5.18
N ALA A 35 -7.11 -1.16 -3.85
CA ALA A 35 -6.96 0.00 -2.96
C ALA A 35 -5.66 0.78 -3.27
N SER A 36 -4.56 0.05 -3.46
CA SER A 36 -3.26 0.57 -3.86
C SER A 36 -3.32 1.38 -5.16
N LYS A 37 -4.00 0.86 -6.17
CA LYS A 37 -4.18 1.53 -7.46
C LYS A 37 -4.93 2.86 -7.31
N ILE A 38 -6.04 2.85 -6.56
CA ILE A 38 -6.84 4.07 -6.32
C ILE A 38 -6.01 5.11 -5.57
N VAL A 39 -5.17 4.72 -4.61
CA VAL A 39 -4.24 5.63 -3.94
C VAL A 39 -3.25 6.24 -4.94
N ALA A 40 -2.66 5.44 -5.83
CA ALA A 40 -1.75 5.93 -6.85
C ALA A 40 -2.42 6.89 -7.85
N GLU A 41 -3.65 6.59 -8.28
CA GLU A 41 -4.45 7.47 -9.14
C GLU A 41 -4.75 8.80 -8.45
N ALA A 42 -5.16 8.79 -7.18
CA ALA A 42 -5.38 10.02 -6.41
C ALA A 42 -4.10 10.85 -6.23
N VAL A 43 -2.94 10.19 -6.11
CA VAL A 43 -1.63 10.87 -6.07
C VAL A 43 -1.31 11.52 -7.42
N LEU A 44 -1.61 10.88 -8.55
CA LEU A 44 -1.40 11.47 -9.87
C LEU A 44 -2.22 12.76 -10.07
N GLU A 45 -3.45 12.80 -9.56
CA GLU A 45 -4.32 13.97 -9.68
C GLU A 45 -3.75 15.22 -8.98
N ILE A 46 -2.92 15.04 -7.96
CA ILE A 46 -2.34 16.14 -7.17
C ILE A 46 -0.88 16.43 -7.52
N LEU A 47 -0.20 15.53 -8.23
CA LEU A 47 1.20 15.73 -8.61
C LEU A 47 1.30 16.76 -9.75
N PRO A 48 2.33 17.63 -9.73
CA PRO A 48 2.60 18.51 -10.85
C PRO A 48 2.99 17.70 -12.09
N GLU A 49 2.61 18.18 -13.28
CA GLU A 49 2.94 17.51 -14.56
C GLU A 49 4.45 17.36 -14.77
N ASP A 50 5.23 18.34 -14.32
CA ASP A 50 6.69 18.34 -14.45
C ASP A 50 7.38 17.62 -13.29
N ASN A 51 8.35 16.75 -13.61
CA ASN A 51 9.27 16.13 -12.65
C ASN A 51 8.57 15.30 -11.56
N GLN A 52 7.57 14.50 -11.95
CA GLN A 52 6.78 13.62 -11.09
C GLN A 52 7.65 12.68 -10.25
N LYS A 53 7.69 12.95 -8.95
CA LYS A 53 8.43 12.17 -7.95
C LYS A 53 7.58 11.97 -6.71
N ALA A 54 7.66 10.78 -6.14
CA ALA A 54 6.97 10.44 -4.91
C ALA A 54 7.90 9.74 -3.91
N VAL A 55 7.63 9.93 -2.62
CA VAL A 55 8.21 9.14 -1.55
C VAL A 55 7.07 8.48 -0.79
N VAL A 56 7.13 7.14 -0.68
CA VAL A 56 6.11 6.35 -0.01
C VAL A 56 6.69 5.76 1.27
N PHE A 57 5.98 5.99 2.38
CA PHE A 57 6.34 5.49 3.70
C PHE A 57 5.39 4.35 4.08
N CYS A 58 5.93 3.14 4.17
CA CYS A 58 5.17 1.94 4.48
C CYS A 58 5.46 1.46 5.90
N GLY A 59 4.40 1.10 6.63
CA GLY A 59 4.51 0.31 7.86
C GLY A 59 4.51 -1.20 7.59
N LYS A 60 4.44 -2.01 8.65
CA LYS A 60 4.37 -3.48 8.54
C LYS A 60 2.97 -4.07 8.31
N GLY A 61 1.92 -3.27 8.49
CA GLY A 61 0.52 -3.72 8.42
C GLY A 61 -0.10 -3.55 7.03
N ASN A 62 -1.41 -3.72 6.93
CA ASN A 62 -2.17 -3.64 5.67
C ASN A 62 -1.95 -2.33 4.92
N ASN A 63 -1.99 -1.18 5.61
CA ASN A 63 -1.69 0.12 5.00
C ASN A 63 -0.26 0.20 4.41
N GLY A 64 0.69 -0.56 4.97
CA GLY A 64 2.02 -0.69 4.38
C GLY A 64 2.00 -1.49 3.09
N GLY A 65 1.19 -2.55 3.04
CA GLY A 65 0.83 -3.29 1.84
C GLY A 65 0.26 -2.38 0.75
N ASP A 66 -0.75 -1.58 1.10
CA ASP A 66 -1.34 -0.58 0.20
C ASP A 66 -0.28 0.40 -0.33
N GLY A 67 0.64 0.83 0.54
CA GLY A 67 1.76 1.69 0.17
C GLY A 67 2.74 1.03 -0.82
N PHE A 68 3.05 -0.26 -0.65
CA PHE A 68 3.90 -0.97 -1.60
C PHE A 68 3.23 -1.13 -2.96
N GLY A 69 1.95 -1.49 -2.98
CA GLY A 69 1.18 -1.56 -4.22
C GLY A 69 1.05 -0.19 -4.88
N ALA A 70 0.78 0.87 -4.11
CA ALA A 70 0.68 2.23 -4.62
C ALA A 70 2.01 2.68 -5.24
N ALA A 71 3.15 2.37 -4.60
CA ALA A 71 4.46 2.64 -5.17
C ALA A 71 4.69 1.90 -6.50
N ARG A 72 4.24 0.65 -6.61
CA ARG A 72 4.32 -0.13 -7.86
C ARG A 72 3.46 0.50 -8.96
N TRP A 73 2.25 0.95 -8.64
CA TRP A 73 1.37 1.64 -9.59
C TRP A 73 1.93 3.00 -10.00
N LEU A 74 2.47 3.79 -9.07
CA LEU A 74 3.13 5.07 -9.37
C LEU A 74 4.28 4.90 -10.36
N GLU A 75 5.14 3.89 -10.17
CA GLU A 75 6.20 3.56 -11.14
C GLU A 75 5.65 3.10 -12.48
N THR A 76 4.55 2.33 -12.49
CA THR A 76 3.83 1.95 -13.72
C THR A 76 3.29 3.16 -14.47
N PHE A 77 2.91 4.22 -13.74
CA PHE A 77 2.42 5.48 -14.29
C PHE A 77 3.54 6.46 -14.67
N GLY A 78 4.81 6.09 -14.50
CA GLY A 78 5.96 6.93 -14.84
C GLY A 78 6.42 7.89 -13.74
N VAL A 79 5.88 7.76 -12.52
CA VAL A 79 6.30 8.55 -11.35
C VAL A 79 7.52 7.89 -10.71
N LYS A 80 8.62 8.65 -10.62
CA LYS A 80 9.84 8.16 -9.96
C LYS A 80 9.64 8.08 -8.45
N THR A 81 9.68 6.87 -7.91
CA THR A 81 9.24 6.59 -6.55
C THR A 81 10.39 6.09 -5.68
N LYS A 82 10.46 6.60 -4.45
CA LYS A 82 11.30 6.03 -3.37
C LYS A 82 10.40 5.44 -2.30
N VAL A 83 10.80 4.29 -1.75
CA VAL A 83 9.97 3.58 -0.77
C VAL A 83 10.78 3.29 0.48
N TYR A 84 10.20 3.63 1.63
CA TYR A 84 10.77 3.39 2.95
C TYR A 84 9.85 2.48 3.76
N LEU A 85 10.39 1.36 4.25
CA LEU A 85 9.75 0.54 5.28
C LEU A 85 10.20 1.05 6.66
N LEU A 86 9.23 1.46 7.48
CA LEU A 86 9.47 2.07 8.79
C LEU A 86 9.20 1.09 9.93
N GLY A 87 10.14 0.99 10.87
CA GLY A 87 9.93 0.29 12.14
C GLY A 87 9.73 -1.22 12.03
N ALA A 88 10.16 -1.84 10.92
CA ALA A 88 10.17 -3.27 10.71
C ALA A 88 11.25 -3.68 9.70
N ALA A 89 11.73 -4.91 9.80
CA ALA A 89 12.51 -5.59 8.79
C ALA A 89 11.58 -6.21 7.72
N LYS A 90 12.12 -6.47 6.52
CA LYS A 90 11.34 -6.96 5.38
C LYS A 90 10.74 -8.35 5.58
N ASP A 91 11.41 -9.18 6.38
CA ASP A 91 11.02 -10.54 6.74
C ASP A 91 9.96 -10.58 7.86
N GLU A 92 9.69 -9.45 8.53
CA GLU A 92 8.57 -9.33 9.47
C GLU A 92 7.22 -9.11 8.78
N LEU A 93 7.21 -8.86 7.46
CA LEU A 93 5.99 -8.71 6.69
C LEU A 93 5.37 -10.08 6.40
N VAL A 94 4.05 -10.14 6.50
CA VAL A 94 3.26 -11.35 6.28
C VAL A 94 2.02 -11.05 5.44
N GLY A 95 1.40 -12.11 4.92
CA GLY A 95 0.15 -12.01 4.16
C GLY A 95 0.26 -11.11 2.93
N ASP A 96 -0.82 -10.38 2.65
CA ASP A 96 -0.93 -9.56 1.44
C ASP A 96 0.12 -8.44 1.38
N ALA A 97 0.51 -7.86 2.53
CA ALA A 97 1.55 -6.84 2.57
C ALA A 97 2.93 -7.38 2.14
N ALA A 98 3.24 -8.64 2.49
CA ALA A 98 4.45 -9.29 2.00
C ALA A 98 4.38 -9.59 0.50
N ALA A 99 3.20 -9.97 -0.01
CA ALA A 99 2.99 -10.21 -1.43
C ALA A 99 3.16 -8.91 -2.25
N GLU A 100 2.59 -7.79 -1.82
CA GLU A 100 2.80 -6.48 -2.45
C GLU A 100 4.27 -6.05 -2.44
N LEU A 101 4.96 -6.22 -1.31
CA LEU A 101 6.41 -5.97 -1.24
C LEU A 101 7.19 -6.79 -2.27
N GLN A 102 6.85 -8.08 -2.44
CA GLN A 102 7.49 -8.94 -3.44
C GLN A 102 7.20 -8.47 -4.87
N MET A 103 5.95 -8.09 -5.17
CA MET A 103 5.57 -7.58 -6.48
C MET A 103 6.29 -6.26 -6.80
N LEU A 104 6.38 -5.35 -5.83
CA LEU A 104 7.13 -4.10 -5.94
C LEU A 104 8.62 -4.34 -6.22
N GLN A 105 9.24 -5.28 -5.52
CA GLN A 105 10.64 -5.65 -5.74
C GLN A 105 10.86 -6.25 -7.14
N LYS A 106 9.94 -7.10 -7.61
CA LYS A 106 9.99 -7.67 -8.96
C LYS A 106 9.79 -6.62 -10.06
N ALA A 107 9.08 -5.52 -9.76
CA ALA A 107 8.98 -4.35 -10.62
C ALA A 107 10.26 -3.50 -10.65
N GLY A 108 11.30 -3.86 -9.88
CA GLY A 108 12.60 -3.19 -9.88
C GLY A 108 12.71 -2.02 -8.90
N VAL A 109 11.70 -1.79 -8.06
CA VAL A 109 11.69 -0.68 -7.10
C VAL A 109 12.42 -1.09 -5.83
N LYS A 110 13.41 -0.28 -5.44
CA LYS A 110 14.17 -0.51 -4.21
C LYS A 110 13.41 0.01 -3.00
N VAL A 111 13.29 -0.84 -1.99
CA VAL A 111 12.72 -0.49 -0.67
C VAL A 111 13.86 -0.35 0.34
N GLU A 112 14.02 0.84 0.88
CA GLU A 112 14.95 1.14 1.97
C GLU A 112 14.28 0.87 3.32
N THR A 113 15.01 0.27 4.27
CA THR A 113 14.49 0.02 5.62
C THR A 113 15.02 1.08 6.57
N TRP A 114 14.12 1.67 7.35
CA TRP A 114 14.48 2.61 8.42
C TRP A 114 14.06 2.04 9.78
N GLN A 115 15.06 1.63 10.54
CA GLN A 115 14.90 1.27 11.95
C GLN A 115 15.44 2.44 12.78
N MET A 116 14.71 2.84 13.83
CA MET A 116 15.29 3.73 14.84
C MET A 116 16.48 2.99 15.44
N MET A 117 17.70 3.45 15.13
CA MET A 117 18.85 3.13 15.98
C MET A 117 18.50 3.69 17.35
N THR A 118 18.28 2.81 18.32
CA THR A 118 18.30 3.20 19.72
C THR A 118 19.68 3.80 19.96
N ILE A 119 19.76 5.14 20.03
CA ILE A 119 20.98 5.80 20.47
C ILE A 119 21.08 5.47 21.95
N PHE A 120 21.91 4.49 22.28
CA PHE A 120 22.36 4.29 23.64
C PHE A 120 23.27 5.48 23.98
N PHE A 121 22.78 6.41 24.79
CA PHE A 121 23.61 7.38 25.53
C PHE A 121 24.05 6.74 26.84
#